data_AF-A0A016WIU9-F1
#
_entry.id   AF-A0A016WIU9-F1
#
_cell.length_a   1.000
_cell.length_b   1.000
_cell.length_c   1.000
_cell.angle_alpha   90.00
_cell.angle_beta   90.00
_cell.angle_gamma   90.00
#
_symmetry.space_group_name_H-M   'P 1'
#
loop_
_entity.id
_entity.type
_entity.pdbx_description
1 polymer ?
#
loop_
_entity_poly.entity_id
_entity_poly.type
_entity_poly.pdbx_seq_one_letter_code
_entity_poly.pdbx_strand_id
1 'polypeptide(L)'
;MYCTVNFAYGLSLQLRTSVTSAPLTVRPSFLLVDEDWELSRTLPVSICPAGAQIIAGDPTHFFSVVKLNATCSTLRLNKELDADVSFAE
;
A
#
# COMPACT_ATOMS: atom_id res chain seq x y z
N MET A 1 10.79 -13.12 -9.63
CA MET A 1 11.37 -12.85 -8.27
C MET A 1 10.27 -12.17 -7.45
N TYR A 2 10.29 -12.19 -6.12
CA TYR A 2 9.21 -11.61 -5.31
C TYR A 2 9.72 -10.49 -4.41
N CYS A 3 9.03 -9.35 -4.40
CA CYS A 3 9.25 -8.28 -3.45
C CYS A 3 8.35 -8.47 -2.21
N THR A 4 8.92 -8.22 -1.03
CA THR A 4 8.16 -8.22 0.22
C THR A 4 7.74 -6.79 0.57
N VAL A 5 6.44 -6.56 0.68
CA VAL A 5 5.89 -5.29 1.20
C VAL A 5 5.40 -5.52 2.62
N ASN A 6 6.08 -4.88 3.59
CA ASN A 6 5.75 -5.00 5.01
C ASN A 6 5.06 -3.72 5.52
N PHE A 7 3.75 -3.82 5.79
CA PHE A 7 2.94 -2.70 6.27
C PHE A 7 3.14 -2.41 7.77
N ALA A 8 3.87 -3.25 8.51
CA ALA A 8 4.12 -3.05 9.94
C ALA A 8 5.36 -2.17 10.23
N TYR A 9 6.28 -1.99 9.28
CA TYR A 9 7.56 -1.30 9.52
C TYR A 9 7.95 -0.25 8.47
N GLY A 10 7.23 -0.17 7.33
CA GLY A 10 7.56 0.75 6.24
C GLY A 10 6.52 1.84 6.00
N LEU A 11 5.28 1.45 5.73
CA LEU A 11 4.22 2.32 5.21
C LEU A 11 3.18 2.71 6.27
N SER A 12 3.08 4.00 6.61
CA SER A 12 2.11 4.50 7.58
C SER A 12 0.84 5.02 6.90
N LEU A 13 -0.32 4.50 7.32
CA LEU A 13 -1.65 4.86 6.80
C LEU A 13 -2.48 5.56 7.88
N GLN A 14 -3.25 6.58 7.48
CA GLN A 14 -4.19 7.27 8.37
C GLN A 14 -5.53 7.51 7.68
N LEU A 15 -6.61 7.45 8.45
CA LEU A 15 -7.96 7.83 7.99
C LEU A 15 -8.13 9.35 7.92
N ARG A 16 -8.75 9.82 6.85
CA ARG A 16 -9.02 11.25 6.63
C ARG A 16 -10.24 11.80 7.39
N THR A 17 -10.94 10.99 8.19
CA THR A 17 -12.21 11.39 8.82
C THR A 17 -12.01 12.21 10.11
N SER A 18 -12.72 13.33 10.19
CA SER A 18 -12.57 14.41 11.18
C SER A 18 -13.14 14.16 12.59
N VAL A 19 -13.74 13.00 12.89
CA VAL A 19 -14.61 12.91 14.11
C VAL A 19 -14.37 11.69 15.01
N THR A 20 -13.60 10.68 14.61
CA THR A 20 -13.32 9.53 15.48
C THR A 20 -12.09 8.79 15.00
N SER A 21 -11.15 8.49 15.91
CA SER A 21 -10.03 7.59 15.67
C SER A 21 -10.56 6.15 15.51
N ALA A 22 -11.09 5.82 14.33
CA ALA A 22 -11.48 4.47 14.00
C ALA A 22 -10.20 3.64 13.72
N PRO A 23 -10.07 2.43 14.28
CA PRO A 23 -8.92 1.58 14.00
C PRO A 23 -8.92 1.18 12.52
N LEU A 24 -7.78 1.36 11.87
CA LEU A 24 -7.57 0.98 10.48
C LEU A 24 -7.14 -0.49 10.40
N THR A 25 -7.90 -1.30 9.67
CA THR A 25 -7.59 -2.72 9.48
C THR A 25 -6.93 -2.90 8.12
N VAL A 26 -5.73 -3.47 8.11
CA VAL A 26 -4.99 -3.87 6.91
C VAL A 26 -4.95 -5.39 6.83
N ARG A 27 -5.44 -5.98 5.74
CA ARG A 27 -5.39 -7.43 5.51
C ARG A 27 -5.01 -7.74 4.06
N PRO A 28 -3.96 -8.56 3.82
CA PRO A 28 -3.05 -9.14 4.82
C PRO A 28 -2.08 -8.08 5.40
N SER A 29 -1.44 -8.39 6.54
CA SER A 29 -0.46 -7.50 7.19
C SER A 29 0.92 -7.51 6.51
N PHE A 30 1.17 -8.54 5.69
CA PHE A 30 2.33 -8.67 4.83
C PHE A 30 1.86 -9.09 3.45
N LEU A 31 2.56 -8.64 2.42
CA LEU A 31 2.24 -8.98 1.04
C LEU A 31 3.51 -9.39 0.29
N LEU A 32 3.41 -10.54 -0.39
CA LEU A 32 4.39 -10.99 -1.37
C LEU A 32 3.83 -10.66 -2.75
N VAL A 33 4.57 -9.86 -3.51
CA VAL A 33 4.17 -9.41 -4.85
C VAL A 33 5.26 -9.81 -5.82
N ASP A 34 4.87 -10.28 -6.99
CA ASP A 34 5.81 -10.53 -8.09
C ASP A 34 6.45 -9.21 -8.55
N GLU A 35 7.70 -9.24 -8.97
CA GLU A 35 8.38 -8.05 -9.53
C GLU A 35 7.67 -7.55 -10.80
N ASP A 36 7.14 -8.49 -11.60
CA ASP A 36 6.43 -8.23 -12.85
C ASP A 36 4.96 -7.79 -12.62
N TRP A 37 4.63 -7.26 -11.44
CA TRP A 37 3.28 -6.86 -11.12
C TRP A 37 2.83 -5.65 -11.93
N GLU A 38 1.83 -5.86 -12.80
CA GLU A 38 1.26 -4.82 -13.65
C GLU A 38 0.79 -3.59 -12.84
N LEU A 39 1.24 -2.40 -13.23
CA LEU A 39 0.87 -1.13 -12.56
C LEU A 39 -0.63 -0.82 -12.61
N SER A 40 -1.34 -1.37 -13.58
CA SER A 40 -2.81 -1.26 -13.67
C SER A 40 -3.54 -2.11 -12.64
N ARG A 41 -2.89 -3.12 -12.05
CA ARG A 41 -3.51 -4.05 -11.09
C ARG A 41 -3.42 -3.54 -9.67
N THR A 42 -4.53 -3.66 -8.94
CA THR A 42 -4.54 -3.41 -7.50
C THR A 42 -3.84 -4.54 -6.76
N LEU A 43 -3.04 -4.19 -5.75
CA LEU A 43 -2.45 -5.14 -4.83
C LEU A 43 -3.55 -5.86 -4.03
N PRO A 44 -3.41 -7.15 -3.70
CA PRO A 44 -4.43 -7.89 -2.97
C PRO A 44 -4.38 -7.59 -1.46
N VAL A 45 -4.44 -6.29 -1.12
CA VAL A 45 -4.54 -5.76 0.24
C VAL A 45 -5.82 -4.97 0.41
N SER A 46 -6.54 -5.24 1.48
CA SER A 46 -7.73 -4.50 1.90
C SER A 46 -7.37 -3.57 3.05
N ILE A 47 -7.77 -2.31 2.92
CA ILE A 47 -7.59 -1.26 3.92
C ILE A 47 -8.98 -0.73 4.26
N CYS A 48 -9.43 -0.92 5.50
CA CYS A 48 -10.77 -0.51 5.92
C CYS A 48 -10.71 0.26 7.25
N PRO A 49 -11.60 1.24 7.47
CA PRO A 49 -12.57 1.80 6.52
C PRO A 49 -11.94 2.60 5.37
N ALA A 50 -12.70 2.81 4.29
CA ALA A 50 -12.29 3.60 3.12
C ALA A 50 -11.92 5.04 3.50
N GLY A 51 -11.09 5.68 2.67
CA GLY A 51 -10.58 7.04 2.94
C GLY A 51 -9.29 7.05 3.75
N ALA A 52 -8.57 5.92 3.76
CA ALA A 52 -7.19 5.87 4.18
C ALA A 52 -6.28 6.63 3.20
N GLN A 53 -5.19 7.17 3.72
CA GLN A 53 -4.17 7.89 2.97
C GLN A 53 -2.80 7.57 3.58
N ILE A 54 -1.78 7.52 2.73
CA ILE A 54 -0.40 7.29 3.14
C ILE A 54 0.14 8.59 3.71
N ILE A 55 0.68 8.54 4.94
CA ILE A 55 1.23 9.71 5.64
C ILE A 55 2.76 9.64 5.80
N ALA A 56 3.35 8.45 5.73
CA ALA A 56 4.79 8.24 5.79
C ALA A 56 5.16 6.89 5.15
N GLY A 57 6.45 6.69 4.86
CA GLY A 57 6.94 5.42 4.33
C GLY A 57 6.88 5.25 2.81
N ASP A 58 6.44 6.28 2.11
CA ASP A 58 6.36 6.31 0.64
C ASP A 58 6.94 7.61 0.05
N PRO A 59 8.23 7.91 0.28
CA PRO A 59 8.83 9.18 -0.13
C PRO A 59 8.89 9.37 -1.65
N THR A 60 8.87 8.27 -2.41
CA THR A 60 8.96 8.28 -3.88
C THR A 60 7.60 8.13 -4.57
N HIS A 61 6.50 8.18 -3.81
CA HIS A 61 5.13 7.99 -4.28
C HIS A 61 4.94 6.69 -5.08
N PHE A 62 5.56 5.62 -4.60
CA PHE A 62 5.53 4.29 -5.16
C PHE A 62 4.14 3.66 -5.07
N PHE A 63 3.36 4.02 -4.05
CA PHE A 63 2.03 3.48 -3.82
C PHE A 63 0.94 4.55 -3.98
N SER A 64 -0.26 4.10 -4.29
CA SER A 64 -1.45 4.93 -4.23
C SER A 64 -2.62 4.17 -3.63
N VAL A 65 -3.35 4.84 -2.75
CA VAL A 65 -4.58 4.31 -2.16
C VAL A 65 -5.71 4.52 -3.16
N VAL A 66 -6.33 3.43 -3.59
CA VAL A 66 -7.46 3.43 -4.52
C VAL A 66 -8.68 2.79 -3.87
N LYS A 67 -9.87 3.14 -4.35
CA LYS A 67 -11.12 2.56 -3.84
C LYS A 67 -11.22 1.10 -4.28
N LEU A 68 -11.36 0.18 -3.32
CA LEU A 68 -11.65 -1.23 -3.61
C LEU A 68 -13.16 -1.43 -3.74
N ASN A 69 -13.92 -0.90 -2.78
CA ASN A 69 -15.38 -0.97 -2.75
C ASN A 69 -15.96 0.21 -1.94
N ALA A 70 -17.24 0.16 -1.56
CA ALA A 70 -17.87 1.25 -0.81
C ALA A 70 -17.28 1.45 0.60
N THR A 71 -16.71 0.42 1.22
CA THR A 71 -16.30 0.41 2.62
C THR A 71 -14.80 0.31 2.83
N CYS A 72 -14.04 -0.07 1.80
CA CYS A 72 -12.61 -0.32 1.87
C CYS A 72 -11.87 0.23 0.65
N SER A 73 -10.58 0.46 0.86
CA SER A 73 -9.58 0.83 -0.12
C SER A 73 -8.56 -0.29 -0.31
N THR A 74 -7.73 -0.14 -1.33
CA THR A 74 -6.59 -1.01 -1.62
C THR A 74 -5.43 -0.17 -2.11
N LEU A 75 -4.27 -0.78 -2.33
CA LEU A 75 -3.09 -0.13 -2.88
C LEU A 75 -2.91 -0.48 -4.35
N ARG A 76 -2.31 0.42 -5.09
CA ARG A 76 -1.82 0.20 -6.44
C ARG A 76 -0.38 0.69 -6.53
N LEU A 77 0.40 0.03 -7.38
CA LEU A 77 1.74 0.48 -7.72
C LEU A 77 1.68 1.64 -8.72
N ASN A 78 2.53 2.63 -8.50
CA ASN A 78 2.77 3.70 -9.47
C ASN A 78 4.05 3.50 -10.26
N LYS A 79 4.92 2.59 -9.80
CA LYS A 79 6.23 2.26 -10.36
C LYS A 79 6.45 0.75 -10.28
N GLU A 80 7.26 0.24 -11.19
CA GLU A 80 7.60 -1.19 -11.25
C GLU A 80 8.42 -1.59 -10.03
N LEU A 81 8.20 -2.81 -9.55
CA LEU A 81 8.99 -3.41 -8.50
C LEU A 81 10.28 -3.90 -9.13
N ASP A 82 11.39 -3.29 -8.76
CA ASP A 82 12.70 -3.71 -9.22
C ASP A 82 13.45 -4.33 -8.04
N ALA A 83 13.49 -5.67 -8.02
CA ALA A 83 14.17 -6.43 -6.98
C ALA A 83 15.70 -6.48 -7.20
N ASP A 84 16.17 -6.02 -8.36
CA ASP A 84 17.56 -6.07 -8.81
C ASP A 84 18.29 -4.72 -8.67
N VAL A 85 17.62 -3.69 -8.16
CA VAL A 85 18.27 -2.42 -7.81
C VAL A 85 19.22 -2.65 -6.64
N SER A 86 20.48 -2.89 -6.96
CA SER A 86 21.56 -2.51 -6.07
C SER A 86 21.47 -1.00 -5.89
N PHE A 87 21.09 -0.55 -4.69
CA PHE A 87 21.24 0.84 -4.31
C PHE A 87 22.72 1.17 -4.49
N ALA A 88 23.06 1.83 -5.60
CA ALA A 88 24.37 2.42 -5.75
C ALA A 88 24.49 3.48 -4.65
N GLU A 89 25.40 3.24 -3.70
CA GLU A 89 25.79 4.15 -2.62
C GLU A 89 26.24 5.53 -3.15
#